data_AF-K5Z7S5-F1
#
_entry.id   AF-K5Z7S5-F1
#
_cell.length_a   1.000
_cell.length_b   1.000
_cell.length_c   1.000
_cell.angle_alpha   90.00
_cell.angle_beta   90.00
_cell.angle_gamma   90.00
#
_symmetry.space_group_name_H-M   'P 1'
#
loop_
_entity.id
_entity.type
_entity.pdbx_description
1 polymer ?
#
loop_
_entity_poly.entity_id
_entity_poly.type
_entity_poly.pdbx_seq_one_letter_code
_entity_poly.pdbx_strand_id
1 'polypeptide(L)'
;MKHINGENNEITFIFPHDRIDCISSQNTKFNQIISQANITITGNNNHISMCFDSEDSAEELLLSDGFLLIVKGDNNSINMGTILLRCSTILGMTGLKLIIGQLPGLGAGVSRVANNCRVDIGNRVVINGVTLYLQEDDSHVSIGDDSQLSWGVDIWCTDAHTITDLEGEPINFARSIEIGKHVWIGKDVKVGKNVKISDNSIVGWGSIVTKEFNESNVIIAGTPAKIIKRGINWDRRCINKYLKEK
;
A
#
# COMPACT_ATOMS: atom_id res chain seq x y z
N MET A 1 21.36 -11.54 -4.40
CA MET A 1 19.91 -11.85 -4.42
C MET A 1 19.42 -11.72 -5.85
N LYS A 2 18.75 -12.72 -6.42
CA LYS A 2 18.46 -12.79 -7.88
C LYS A 2 17.48 -11.70 -8.37
N HIS A 3 16.72 -11.10 -7.47
CA HIS A 3 15.61 -10.18 -7.80
C HIS A 3 15.84 -8.74 -7.34
N ILE A 4 17.03 -8.42 -6.83
CA ILE A 4 17.41 -7.07 -6.39
C ILE A 4 18.62 -6.66 -7.24
N ASN A 5 18.41 -5.71 -8.15
CA ASN A 5 19.40 -5.28 -9.14
C ASN A 5 19.60 -3.76 -9.06
N GLY A 6 20.85 -3.32 -9.22
CA GLY A 6 21.29 -1.93 -9.09
C GLY A 6 22.08 -1.70 -7.79
N GLU A 7 22.50 -0.46 -7.57
CA GLU A 7 23.42 -0.07 -6.50
C GLU A 7 22.69 0.60 -5.32
N ASN A 8 23.26 0.45 -4.11
CA ASN A 8 22.78 1.10 -2.88
C ASN A 8 21.30 0.86 -2.54
N ASN A 9 20.72 -0.26 -2.98
CA ASN A 9 19.41 -0.67 -2.51
C ASN A 9 19.52 -1.22 -1.10
N GLU A 10 18.56 -0.88 -0.24
CA GLU A 10 18.51 -1.28 1.15
C GLU A 10 17.15 -1.90 1.50
N ILE A 11 17.18 -3.01 2.22
CA ILE A 11 15.99 -3.56 2.87
C ILE A 11 16.33 -3.70 4.36
N THR A 12 15.59 -3.00 5.21
CA THR A 12 15.76 -3.03 6.66
C THR A 12 14.54 -3.66 7.32
N PHE A 13 14.76 -4.66 8.16
CA PHE A 13 13.75 -5.13 9.11
C PHE A 13 13.96 -4.46 10.46
N ILE A 14 12.87 -4.02 11.06
CA ILE A 14 12.86 -3.30 12.35
C ILE A 14 11.99 -4.12 13.31
N PHE A 15 12.60 -4.61 14.37
CA PHE A 15 11.96 -5.30 15.48
C PHE A 15 11.96 -4.41 16.73
N PRO A 16 11.21 -4.72 17.80
CA PRO A 16 11.15 -3.86 18.98
C PRO A 16 12.51 -3.53 19.63
N HIS A 17 13.50 -4.42 19.46
CA HIS A 17 14.82 -4.30 20.07
C HIS A 17 15.98 -4.52 19.09
N ASP A 18 15.71 -4.61 17.79
CA ASP A 18 16.74 -4.92 16.81
C ASP A 18 16.45 -4.30 15.44
N ARG A 19 17.50 -4.07 14.66
CA ARG A 19 17.42 -3.55 13.29
C ARG A 19 18.38 -4.35 12.41
N ILE A 20 17.84 -4.96 11.36
CA ILE A 20 18.59 -5.88 10.50
C ILE A 20 18.60 -5.34 9.08
N ASP A 21 19.79 -5.10 8.54
CA ASP A 21 19.98 -4.86 7.10
C ASP A 21 20.00 -6.21 6.36
N CYS A 22 18.99 -6.47 5.54
CA CYS A 22 18.82 -7.74 4.86
C CYS A 22 19.59 -7.85 3.54
N ILE A 23 20.32 -6.81 3.12
CA ILE A 23 21.15 -6.84 1.92
C ILE A 23 22.63 -6.93 2.28
N SER A 24 23.08 -6.12 3.23
CA SER A 24 24.51 -6.04 3.59
C SER A 24 24.92 -6.96 4.75
N SER A 25 23.98 -7.45 5.57
CA SER A 25 24.32 -8.28 6.74
C SER A 25 24.68 -9.73 6.40
N GLN A 26 25.51 -10.33 7.25
CA GLN A 26 25.81 -11.77 7.24
C GLN A 26 24.67 -12.63 7.84
N ASN A 27 23.49 -12.07 8.11
CA ASN A 27 22.39 -12.82 8.71
C ASN A 27 21.77 -13.79 7.68
N THR A 28 22.15 -15.06 7.75
CA THR A 28 21.76 -16.07 6.77
C THR A 28 20.25 -16.34 6.74
N LYS A 29 19.54 -16.18 7.86
CA LYS A 29 18.09 -16.43 7.94
C LYS A 29 17.30 -15.39 7.14
N PHE A 30 17.50 -14.09 7.41
CA PHE A 30 16.74 -13.05 6.72
C PHE A 30 17.14 -12.89 5.25
N ASN A 31 18.40 -13.19 4.93
CA ASN A 31 18.85 -13.27 3.54
C ASN A 31 18.11 -14.37 2.77
N GLN A 32 17.84 -15.52 3.42
CA GLN A 32 17.03 -16.59 2.84
C GLN A 32 15.57 -16.17 2.67
N ILE A 33 14.96 -15.56 3.69
CA ILE A 33 13.58 -15.05 3.62
C ILE A 33 13.43 -14.06 2.45
N ILE A 34 14.31 -13.05 2.33
CA ILE A 34 14.28 -12.10 1.21
C ILE A 34 14.48 -12.79 -0.13
N SER A 35 15.35 -13.81 -0.21
CA SER A 35 15.58 -14.54 -1.46
C SER A 35 14.36 -15.35 -1.94
N GLN A 36 13.47 -15.72 -1.02
CA GLN A 36 12.24 -16.47 -1.30
C GLN A 36 11.01 -15.57 -1.40
N ALA A 37 11.04 -14.38 -0.79
CA ALA A 37 9.96 -13.43 -0.82
C ALA A 37 9.68 -12.93 -2.24
N ASN A 38 8.42 -12.57 -2.50
CA ASN A 38 7.99 -11.96 -3.75
C ASN A 38 8.36 -10.46 -3.80
N ILE A 39 9.66 -10.17 -3.67
CA ILE A 39 10.22 -8.82 -3.72
C ILE A 39 11.10 -8.71 -4.96
N THR A 40 10.84 -7.72 -5.80
CA THR A 40 11.70 -7.37 -6.94
C THR A 40 12.04 -5.90 -6.89
N ILE A 41 13.33 -5.58 -6.95
CA ILE A 41 13.85 -4.22 -7.00
C ILE A 41 14.77 -4.09 -8.21
N THR A 42 14.55 -3.09 -9.04
CA THR A 42 15.40 -2.77 -10.18
C THR A 42 15.59 -1.27 -10.27
N GLY A 43 16.83 -0.81 -10.09
CA GLY A 43 17.19 0.59 -9.99
C GLY A 43 18.11 0.82 -8.80
N ASN A 44 18.39 2.07 -8.48
CA ASN A 44 19.42 2.46 -7.53
C ASN A 44 18.84 3.25 -6.36
N ASN A 45 19.50 3.16 -5.21
CA ASN A 45 19.17 3.94 -4.01
C ASN A 45 17.71 3.76 -3.53
N ASN A 46 17.13 2.57 -3.70
CA ASN A 46 15.79 2.29 -3.17
C ASN A 46 15.89 1.81 -1.72
N HIS A 47 15.10 2.41 -0.83
CA HIS A 47 15.12 2.11 0.60
C HIS A 47 13.79 1.54 1.05
N ILE A 48 13.79 0.31 1.55
CA ILE A 48 12.60 -0.37 2.06
C ILE A 48 12.82 -0.65 3.55
N SER A 49 11.91 -0.17 4.39
CA SER A 49 11.88 -0.48 5.82
C SER A 49 10.57 -1.16 6.19
N MET A 50 10.64 -2.22 7.00
CA MET A 50 9.48 -2.99 7.44
C MET A 50 9.57 -3.28 8.94
N CYS A 51 8.55 -2.90 9.69
CA CYS A 51 8.43 -3.15 11.12
C CYS A 51 7.67 -4.45 11.38
N PHE A 52 8.18 -5.25 12.31
CA PHE A 52 7.61 -6.53 12.70
C PHE A 52 7.59 -6.66 14.22
N ASP A 53 6.58 -7.34 14.74
CA ASP A 53 6.48 -7.62 16.19
C ASP A 53 7.44 -8.76 16.60
N SER A 54 7.71 -9.68 15.69
CA SER A 54 8.60 -10.83 15.87
C SER A 54 9.17 -11.32 14.54
N GLU A 55 10.24 -12.12 14.59
CA GLU A 55 10.79 -12.77 13.38
C GLU A 55 9.74 -13.65 12.67
N ASP A 56 8.90 -14.36 13.44
CA ASP A 56 7.83 -15.21 12.90
C ASP A 56 6.82 -14.38 12.10
N SER A 57 6.46 -13.18 12.58
CA SER A 57 5.56 -12.27 11.85
C SER A 57 6.18 -11.74 10.56
N ALA A 58 7.51 -11.60 10.52
CA ALA A 58 8.23 -11.24 9.31
C ALA A 58 8.18 -12.37 8.28
N GLU A 59 8.45 -13.59 8.72
CA GLU A 59 8.39 -14.78 7.87
C GLU A 59 6.98 -15.03 7.34
N GLU A 60 5.94 -14.94 8.19
CA GLU A 60 4.53 -15.08 7.80
C GLU A 60 4.13 -14.08 6.72
N LEU A 61 4.52 -12.80 6.86
CA LEU A 61 4.22 -11.79 5.85
C LEU A 61 4.96 -12.04 4.54
N LEU A 62 6.29 -12.19 4.62
CA LEU A 62 7.19 -12.15 3.47
C LEU A 62 7.12 -13.41 2.60
N LEU A 63 6.82 -14.56 3.21
CA LEU A 63 6.66 -15.83 2.51
C LEU A 63 5.20 -16.11 2.11
N SER A 64 4.28 -15.18 2.39
CA SER A 64 2.89 -15.29 1.95
C SER A 64 2.77 -15.10 0.44
N ASP A 65 2.03 -15.99 -0.23
CA ASP A 65 1.66 -15.84 -1.65
C ASP A 65 0.85 -14.56 -1.92
N GLY A 66 0.24 -13.97 -0.89
CA GLY A 66 -0.49 -12.73 -1.01
C GLY A 66 0.35 -11.48 -0.79
N PHE A 67 1.65 -11.59 -0.53
CA PHE A 67 2.55 -10.44 -0.49
C PHE A 67 3.30 -10.32 -1.81
N LEU A 68 3.30 -9.13 -2.41
CA LEU A 68 4.08 -8.78 -3.59
C LEU A 68 4.58 -7.35 -3.47
N LEU A 69 5.88 -7.17 -3.66
CA LEU A 69 6.52 -5.87 -3.73
C LEU A 69 7.37 -5.76 -4.99
N ILE A 70 7.05 -4.79 -5.84
CA ILE A 70 7.82 -4.48 -7.05
C ILE A 70 8.23 -3.01 -7.00
N VAL A 71 9.52 -2.76 -7.16
CA VAL A 71 10.09 -1.43 -7.31
C VAL A 71 10.91 -1.39 -8.60
N LYS A 72 10.55 -0.48 -9.50
CA LYS A 72 11.32 -0.20 -10.71
C LYS A 72 11.52 1.30 -10.90
N GLY A 73 12.76 1.74 -10.73
CA GLY A 73 13.16 3.14 -10.74
C GLY A 73 14.11 3.42 -9.58
N ASP A 74 14.46 4.69 -9.41
CA ASP A 74 15.53 5.13 -8.54
C ASP A 74 15.01 5.98 -7.37
N ASN A 75 15.75 5.97 -6.25
CA ASN A 75 15.50 6.81 -5.08
C ASN A 75 14.10 6.65 -4.45
N ASN A 76 13.47 5.48 -4.59
CA ASN A 76 12.16 5.24 -3.99
C ASN A 76 12.29 4.84 -2.51
N SER A 77 11.30 5.23 -1.70
CA SER A 77 11.25 4.89 -0.29
C SER A 77 9.93 4.21 0.08
N ILE A 78 10.01 3.09 0.80
CA ILE A 78 8.84 2.36 1.30
C ILE A 78 9.04 2.12 2.79
N ASN A 79 8.13 2.65 3.60
CA ASN A 79 8.13 2.46 5.05
C ASN A 79 6.84 1.75 5.46
N MET A 80 6.96 0.55 5.99
CA MET A 80 5.82 -0.23 6.47
C MET A 80 5.93 -0.46 7.97
N GLY A 81 4.93 -0.01 8.71
CA GLY A 81 4.66 -0.43 10.08
C GLY A 81 4.18 -1.89 10.11
N THR A 82 3.67 -2.32 11.26
CA THR A 82 3.15 -3.69 11.38
C THR A 82 1.89 -3.90 10.54
N ILE A 83 1.93 -4.89 9.63
CA ILE A 83 0.82 -5.24 8.74
C ILE A 83 0.27 -6.60 9.14
N LEU A 84 -1.05 -6.67 9.31
CA LEU A 84 -1.78 -7.92 9.45
C LEU A 84 -2.34 -8.31 8.09
N LEU A 85 -1.55 -9.08 7.34
CA LEU A 85 -1.94 -9.59 6.03
C LEU A 85 -2.91 -10.76 6.18
N ARG A 86 -3.96 -10.76 5.37
CA ARG A 86 -4.95 -11.85 5.32
C ARG A 86 -5.19 -12.26 3.88
N CYS A 87 -5.02 -13.55 3.64
CA CYS A 87 -5.20 -14.17 2.33
C CYS A 87 -6.21 -15.30 2.44
N SER A 88 -7.07 -15.45 1.43
CA SER A 88 -8.04 -16.53 1.37
C SER A 88 -8.46 -16.74 -0.08
N THR A 89 -8.05 -17.86 -0.66
CA THR A 89 -8.45 -18.28 -2.01
C THR A 89 -9.95 -18.53 -2.10
N ILE A 90 -10.57 -18.99 -1.02
CA ILE A 90 -12.02 -19.22 -0.92
C ILE A 90 -12.80 -17.90 -1.05
N LEU A 91 -12.31 -16.83 -0.42
CA LEU A 91 -12.97 -15.52 -0.42
C LEU A 91 -12.47 -14.56 -1.52
N GLY A 92 -11.44 -14.95 -2.27
CA GLY A 92 -10.76 -14.08 -3.24
C GLY A 92 -9.95 -12.95 -2.58
N MET A 93 -9.52 -13.15 -1.33
CA MET A 93 -8.64 -12.22 -0.60
C MET A 93 -7.19 -12.44 -1.04
N THR A 94 -6.64 -11.48 -1.79
CA THR A 94 -5.34 -11.61 -2.49
C THR A 94 -4.15 -11.01 -1.73
N GLY A 95 -4.34 -10.50 -0.51
CA GLY A 95 -3.27 -9.85 0.26
C GLY A 95 -2.88 -8.46 -0.25
N LEU A 96 -1.59 -8.13 -0.34
CA LEU A 96 -1.03 -6.83 -0.68
C LEU A 96 -0.12 -6.96 -1.91
N LYS A 97 -0.42 -6.17 -2.94
CA LYS A 97 0.45 -5.93 -4.09
C LYS A 97 0.85 -4.46 -4.10
N LEU A 98 2.10 -4.16 -3.77
CA LEU A 98 2.67 -2.82 -3.80
C LEU A 98 3.61 -2.70 -4.99
N ILE A 99 3.32 -1.77 -5.89
CA ILE A 99 4.03 -1.63 -7.17
C ILE A 99 4.42 -0.17 -7.39
N ILE A 100 5.71 0.08 -7.55
CA ILE A 100 6.29 1.35 -8.02
C ILE A 100 6.91 1.10 -9.40
N GLY A 101 6.46 1.84 -10.41
CA GLY A 101 6.95 1.74 -11.78
C GLY A 101 6.19 0.70 -12.62
N GLN A 102 6.79 -0.46 -12.87
CA GLN A 102 6.27 -1.42 -13.85
C GLN A 102 5.26 -2.40 -13.27
N LEU A 103 4.03 -2.42 -13.79
CA LEU A 103 3.10 -3.53 -13.58
C LEU A 103 3.63 -4.81 -14.27
N PRO A 104 3.59 -5.97 -13.59
CA PRO A 104 3.98 -7.25 -14.18
C PRO A 104 3.04 -7.63 -15.33
N GLY A 105 3.58 -8.27 -16.37
CA GLY A 105 2.79 -8.84 -17.47
C GLY A 105 2.44 -7.90 -18.63
N LEU A 106 2.93 -6.65 -18.64
CA LEU A 106 2.65 -5.68 -19.73
C LEU A 106 3.44 -5.91 -21.05
N GLY A 107 4.24 -6.98 -21.14
CA GLY A 107 5.00 -7.33 -22.35
C GLY A 107 6.27 -6.49 -22.58
N ALA A 108 7.03 -6.83 -23.62
CA ALA A 108 8.23 -6.09 -24.01
C ALA A 108 7.85 -4.74 -24.66
N GLY A 109 8.62 -3.68 -24.36
CA GLY A 109 8.47 -2.34 -24.97
C GLY A 109 7.64 -1.33 -24.16
N VAL A 110 6.89 -1.76 -23.14
CA VAL A 110 6.20 -0.86 -22.20
C VAL A 110 6.98 -0.84 -20.89
N SER A 111 8.10 -0.10 -20.87
CA SER A 111 8.90 0.09 -19.65
C SER A 111 8.45 1.35 -18.92
N ARG A 112 7.82 1.18 -17.76
CA ARG A 112 7.48 2.25 -16.83
C ARG A 112 8.46 2.21 -15.67
N VAL A 113 9.08 3.35 -15.40
CA VAL A 113 9.90 3.60 -14.21
C VAL A 113 9.23 4.71 -13.43
N ALA A 114 9.41 4.71 -12.11
CA ALA A 114 9.01 5.82 -11.26
C ALA A 114 10.09 6.06 -10.21
N ASN A 115 10.47 7.31 -10.05
CA ASN A 115 11.59 7.75 -9.23
C ASN A 115 11.11 8.64 -8.10
N ASN A 116 11.89 8.71 -7.02
CA ASN A 116 11.62 9.55 -5.86
C ASN A 116 10.23 9.31 -5.24
N CYS A 117 9.61 8.16 -5.50
CA CYS A 117 8.30 7.85 -4.96
C CYS A 117 8.42 7.47 -3.48
N ARG A 118 7.33 7.69 -2.75
CA ARG A 118 7.26 7.34 -1.34
C ARG A 118 5.98 6.59 -1.00
N VAL A 119 6.09 5.49 -0.27
CA VAL A 119 4.95 4.78 0.31
C VAL A 119 5.12 4.65 1.82
N ASP A 120 4.14 5.11 2.59
CA ASP A 120 4.11 4.94 4.04
C ASP A 120 2.86 4.16 4.47
N ILE A 121 3.04 3.01 5.10
CA ILE A 121 1.96 2.24 5.72
C ILE A 121 2.19 2.25 7.23
N GLY A 122 1.19 2.66 8.01
CA GLY A 122 1.27 2.75 9.46
C GLY A 122 1.29 1.39 10.17
N ASN A 123 1.17 1.42 11.49
CA ASN A 123 1.16 0.23 12.34
C ASN A 123 -0.25 -0.35 12.49
N ARG A 124 -0.33 -1.67 12.71
CA ARG A 124 -1.58 -2.43 12.89
C ARG A 124 -2.56 -2.26 11.71
N VAL A 125 -2.05 -2.11 10.50
CA VAL A 125 -2.90 -2.01 9.30
C VAL A 125 -3.31 -3.42 8.87
N VAL A 126 -4.61 -3.66 8.73
CA VAL A 126 -5.13 -4.95 8.24
C VAL A 126 -5.36 -4.84 6.75
N ILE A 127 -4.79 -5.78 5.98
CA ILE A 127 -4.90 -5.81 4.51
C ILE A 127 -5.39 -7.18 4.04
N ASN A 128 -6.52 -7.17 3.35
CA ASN A 128 -7.18 -8.38 2.87
C ASN A 128 -7.00 -8.61 1.35
N GLY A 129 -6.88 -7.56 0.54
CA GLY A 129 -6.79 -7.66 -0.92
C GLY A 129 -6.66 -6.29 -1.59
N VAL A 130 -5.45 -5.72 -1.57
CA VAL A 130 -5.13 -4.37 -2.04
C VAL A 130 -4.10 -4.41 -3.15
N THR A 131 -4.36 -3.69 -4.23
CA THR A 131 -3.34 -3.26 -5.19
C THR A 131 -3.03 -1.79 -4.97
N LEU A 132 -1.78 -1.48 -4.65
CA LEU A 132 -1.26 -0.13 -4.47
C LEU A 132 -0.25 0.13 -5.60
N TYR A 133 -0.54 1.13 -6.45
CA TYR A 133 0.22 1.38 -7.67
C TYR A 133 0.62 2.85 -7.81
N LEU A 134 1.94 3.08 -7.95
CA LEU A 134 2.57 4.37 -8.25
C LEU A 134 3.37 4.24 -9.53
N GLN A 135 3.31 5.26 -10.38
CA GLN A 135 4.03 5.27 -11.65
C GLN A 135 4.44 6.67 -12.13
N GLU A 136 4.07 7.72 -11.39
CA GLU A 136 4.55 9.08 -11.65
C GLU A 136 5.73 9.37 -10.71
N ASP A 137 6.76 10.04 -11.23
CA ASP A 137 7.87 10.52 -10.41
C ASP A 137 7.37 11.43 -9.29
N ASP A 138 8.10 11.45 -8.17
CA ASP A 138 7.81 12.26 -6.97
C ASP A 138 6.43 11.99 -6.31
N SER A 139 5.75 10.90 -6.70
CA SER A 139 4.42 10.58 -6.17
C SER A 139 4.47 9.88 -4.81
N HIS A 140 3.42 10.10 -4.00
CA HIS A 140 3.35 9.61 -2.62
C HIS A 140 2.04 8.89 -2.31
N VAL A 141 2.10 7.80 -1.55
CA VAL A 141 0.90 7.16 -0.96
C VAL A 141 1.13 6.93 0.53
N SER A 142 0.17 7.34 1.36
CA SER A 142 0.17 7.06 2.79
C SER A 142 -1.11 6.39 3.28
N ILE A 143 -0.96 5.44 4.22
CA ILE A 143 -2.03 4.76 4.92
C ILE A 143 -1.76 4.84 6.42
N GLY A 144 -2.61 5.54 7.17
CA GLY A 144 -2.43 5.76 8.59
C GLY A 144 -2.64 4.51 9.46
N ASP A 145 -2.09 4.58 10.67
CA ASP A 145 -2.16 3.52 11.69
C ASP A 145 -3.58 2.99 11.91
N ASP A 146 -3.68 1.71 12.25
CA ASP A 146 -4.92 1.01 12.61
C ASP A 146 -6.04 1.10 11.55
N SER A 147 -5.67 1.32 10.29
CA SER A 147 -6.62 1.25 9.17
C SER A 147 -6.97 -0.20 8.83
N GLN A 148 -8.12 -0.39 8.19
CA GLN A 148 -8.56 -1.67 7.65
C GLN A 148 -8.90 -1.53 6.18
N LEU A 149 -8.18 -2.28 5.35
CA LEU A 149 -8.47 -2.38 3.93
C LEU A 149 -9.02 -3.76 3.65
N SER A 150 -10.26 -3.79 3.15
CA SER A 150 -10.93 -5.01 2.71
C SER A 150 -10.25 -5.59 1.46
N TRP A 151 -10.94 -6.42 0.69
CA TRP A 151 -10.42 -7.00 -0.55
C TRP A 151 -11.06 -6.41 -1.81
N GLY A 152 -10.38 -6.55 -2.94
CA GLY A 152 -10.76 -5.91 -4.21
C GLY A 152 -10.49 -4.41 -4.23
N VAL A 153 -9.63 -3.91 -3.33
CA VAL A 153 -9.32 -2.48 -3.20
C VAL A 153 -8.18 -2.13 -4.15
N ASP A 154 -8.36 -1.08 -4.95
CA ASP A 154 -7.29 -0.52 -5.78
C ASP A 154 -7.00 0.91 -5.36
N ILE A 155 -5.73 1.22 -5.12
CA ILE A 155 -5.21 2.55 -4.78
C ILE A 155 -4.20 2.92 -5.87
N TRP A 156 -4.59 3.83 -6.76
CA TRP A 156 -3.82 4.16 -7.95
C TRP A 156 -3.44 5.63 -7.93
N CYS A 157 -2.15 5.90 -7.70
CA CYS A 157 -1.58 7.25 -7.73
C CYS A 157 -1.04 7.60 -9.14
N THR A 158 -1.85 7.32 -10.17
CA THR A 158 -1.56 7.59 -11.58
C THR A 158 -2.83 7.32 -12.39
N ASP A 159 -2.96 7.97 -13.55
CA ASP A 159 -3.93 7.58 -14.59
C ASP A 159 -3.33 6.63 -15.63
N ALA A 160 -2.06 6.26 -15.48
CA ALA A 160 -1.25 5.46 -16.39
C ALA A 160 -0.99 6.08 -17.78
N HIS A 161 -1.77 7.06 -18.22
CA HIS A 161 -1.63 7.70 -19.53
C HIS A 161 -1.83 9.21 -19.41
N THR A 162 -1.11 9.96 -20.24
CA THR A 162 -1.21 11.41 -20.30
C THR A 162 -2.56 11.84 -20.86
N ILE A 163 -3.22 12.76 -20.16
CA ILE A 163 -4.38 13.51 -20.65
C ILE A 163 -3.89 14.94 -20.85
N THR A 164 -4.14 15.50 -22.04
CA THR A 164 -3.78 16.88 -22.36
C THR A 164 -5.02 17.77 -22.47
N ASP A 165 -4.82 19.07 -22.35
CA ASP A 165 -5.77 20.06 -22.89
C ASP A 165 -5.74 20.07 -24.43
N LEU A 166 -6.46 21.04 -25.04
CA LEU A 166 -6.54 21.15 -26.50
C LEU A 166 -5.25 21.72 -27.12
N GLU A 167 -4.43 22.37 -26.31
CA GLU A 167 -3.13 22.94 -26.65
C GLU A 167 -2.00 21.90 -26.57
N GLY A 168 -2.27 20.75 -25.93
CA GLY A 168 -1.32 19.63 -25.80
C GLY A 168 -0.58 19.59 -24.46
N GLU A 169 -0.94 20.46 -23.51
CA GLU A 169 -0.32 20.49 -22.19
C GLU A 169 -0.91 19.38 -21.30
N PRO A 170 -0.09 18.57 -20.62
CA PRO A 170 -0.59 17.56 -19.68
C PRO A 170 -1.37 18.19 -18.52
N ILE A 171 -2.51 17.59 -18.15
CA ILE A 171 -3.42 18.12 -17.10
C ILE A 171 -3.74 17.13 -15.98
N ASN A 172 -3.23 15.89 -16.04
CA ASN A 172 -3.60 14.82 -15.11
C ASN A 172 -2.45 14.32 -14.23
N PHE A 173 -1.62 15.24 -13.74
CA PHE A 173 -0.54 14.91 -12.81
C PHE A 173 -1.04 14.25 -11.52
N ALA A 174 -0.34 13.21 -11.06
CA ALA A 174 -0.51 12.64 -9.74
C ALA A 174 0.52 13.22 -8.77
N ARG A 175 0.09 13.47 -7.53
CA ARG A 175 0.96 13.96 -6.45
C ARG A 175 0.91 13.03 -5.25
N SER A 176 -0.26 12.87 -4.65
CA SER A 176 -0.37 12.05 -3.44
C SER A 176 -1.71 11.33 -3.31
N ILE A 177 -1.73 10.25 -2.51
CA ILE A 177 -2.93 9.70 -1.90
C ILE A 177 -2.70 9.61 -0.39
N GLU A 178 -3.61 10.19 0.39
CA GLU A 178 -3.51 10.24 1.85
C GLU A 178 -4.73 9.56 2.48
N ILE A 179 -4.52 8.37 3.04
CA ILE A 179 -5.52 7.68 3.87
C ILE A 179 -5.13 7.89 5.33
N GLY A 180 -5.98 8.57 6.09
CA GLY A 180 -5.78 8.88 7.50
C GLY A 180 -5.71 7.67 8.42
N LYS A 181 -5.62 7.93 9.72
CA LYS A 181 -5.57 6.91 10.76
C LYS A 181 -6.94 6.31 11.00
N HIS A 182 -6.97 5.02 11.30
CA HIS A 182 -8.18 4.27 11.62
C HIS A 182 -9.26 4.47 10.55
N VAL A 183 -8.88 4.38 9.27
CA VAL A 183 -9.84 4.42 8.15
C VAL A 183 -10.25 3.00 7.77
N TRP A 184 -11.54 2.77 7.55
CA TRP A 184 -12.05 1.51 7.00
C TRP A 184 -12.39 1.65 5.52
N ILE A 185 -11.60 1.02 4.66
CA ILE A 185 -11.88 0.90 3.23
C ILE A 185 -12.65 -0.39 2.96
N GLY A 186 -13.90 -0.24 2.49
CA GLY A 186 -14.80 -1.34 2.16
C GLY A 186 -14.32 -2.18 0.96
N LYS A 187 -15.00 -3.31 0.72
CA LYS A 187 -14.71 -4.21 -0.40
C LYS A 187 -14.92 -3.50 -1.74
N ASP A 188 -14.11 -3.85 -2.75
CA ASP A 188 -14.20 -3.36 -4.13
C ASP A 188 -14.10 -1.83 -4.31
N VAL A 189 -13.49 -1.12 -3.35
CA VAL A 189 -13.30 0.34 -3.44
C VAL A 189 -12.16 0.68 -4.40
N LYS A 190 -12.32 1.77 -5.17
CA LYS A 190 -11.27 2.38 -5.99
C LYS A 190 -10.91 3.76 -5.45
N VAL A 191 -9.63 4.00 -5.20
CA VAL A 191 -9.08 5.29 -4.76
C VAL A 191 -8.18 5.81 -5.85
N GLY A 192 -8.57 6.93 -6.47
CA GLY A 192 -7.78 7.59 -7.52
C GLY A 192 -6.70 8.50 -6.97
N LYS A 193 -5.85 9.01 -7.86
CA LYS A 193 -4.81 9.99 -7.55
C LYS A 193 -5.37 11.25 -6.88
N ASN A 194 -4.53 11.92 -6.08
CA ASN A 194 -4.84 13.20 -5.41
C ASN A 194 -6.02 13.12 -4.43
N VAL A 195 -6.31 11.93 -3.91
CA VAL A 195 -7.37 11.71 -2.91
C VAL A 195 -6.80 11.83 -1.50
N LYS A 196 -7.56 12.49 -0.64
CA LYS A 196 -7.37 12.48 0.82
C LYS A 196 -8.62 11.95 1.52
N ILE A 197 -8.46 11.05 2.48
CA ILE A 197 -9.53 10.53 3.33
C ILE A 197 -9.10 10.74 4.78
N SER A 198 -9.83 11.58 5.51
CA SER A 198 -9.46 11.94 6.90
C SER A 198 -9.76 10.81 7.88
N ASP A 199 -9.13 10.91 9.05
CA ASP A 199 -9.13 9.91 10.13
C ASP A 199 -10.54 9.42 10.50
N ASN A 200 -10.61 8.16 10.96
CA ASN A 200 -11.82 7.54 11.47
C ASN A 200 -13.01 7.58 10.51
N SER A 201 -12.73 7.55 9.21
CA SER A 201 -13.75 7.54 8.17
C SER A 201 -13.94 6.12 7.62
N ILE A 202 -15.13 5.88 7.05
CA ILE A 202 -15.47 4.63 6.38
C ILE A 202 -15.71 4.92 4.91
N VAL A 203 -15.08 4.18 4.00
CA VAL A 203 -15.43 4.16 2.59
C VAL A 203 -16.29 2.94 2.30
N GLY A 204 -17.54 3.17 1.91
CA GLY A 204 -18.52 2.11 1.65
C GLY A 204 -18.13 1.20 0.48
N TRP A 205 -18.60 -0.04 0.52
CA TRP A 205 -18.35 -1.05 -0.52
C TRP A 205 -18.61 -0.49 -1.93
N GLY A 206 -17.66 -0.68 -2.83
CA GLY A 206 -17.84 -0.47 -4.27
C GLY A 206 -17.79 1.00 -4.69
N SER A 207 -17.32 1.86 -3.78
CA SER A 207 -17.20 3.29 -4.03
C SER A 207 -15.99 3.61 -4.91
N ILE A 208 -16.13 4.66 -5.73
CA ILE A 208 -15.00 5.26 -6.46
C ILE A 208 -14.73 6.65 -5.87
N VAL A 209 -13.60 6.78 -5.20
CA VAL A 209 -13.16 7.99 -4.52
C VAL A 209 -12.23 8.77 -5.46
N THR A 210 -12.66 9.96 -5.87
CA THR A 210 -11.98 10.77 -6.90
C THR A 210 -11.64 12.19 -6.44
N LYS A 211 -11.85 12.51 -5.17
CA LYS A 211 -11.56 13.82 -4.58
C LYS A 211 -11.22 13.70 -3.10
N GLU A 212 -10.76 14.79 -2.52
CA GLU A 212 -10.48 14.90 -1.09
C GLU A 212 -11.75 14.94 -0.22
N PHE A 213 -11.62 14.34 0.96
CA PHE A 213 -12.57 14.31 2.06
C PHE A 213 -11.83 14.70 3.34
N ASN A 214 -11.85 16.00 3.62
CA ASN A 214 -11.12 16.63 4.74
C ASN A 214 -11.87 16.56 6.08
N GLU A 215 -13.06 15.95 6.12
CA GLU A 215 -13.84 15.74 7.34
C GLU A 215 -13.57 14.33 7.90
N SER A 216 -13.22 14.23 9.19
CA SER A 216 -13.11 12.96 9.93
C SER A 216 -14.47 12.45 10.41
N ASN A 217 -14.53 11.17 10.83
CA ASN A 217 -15.74 10.57 11.41
C ASN A 217 -16.93 10.55 10.46
N VAL A 218 -16.68 10.29 9.17
CA VAL A 218 -17.69 10.28 8.12
C VAL A 218 -17.79 8.92 7.42
N ILE A 219 -18.95 8.64 6.84
CA ILE A 219 -19.10 7.58 5.83
C ILE A 219 -19.12 8.23 4.46
N ILE A 220 -18.20 7.80 3.60
CA ILE A 220 -18.06 8.18 2.21
C ILE A 220 -18.53 7.01 1.35
N ALA A 221 -19.47 7.22 0.43
CA ALA A 221 -19.94 6.15 -0.44
C ALA A 221 -20.42 6.64 -1.81
N GLY A 222 -20.43 5.72 -2.79
CA GLY A 222 -20.99 5.92 -4.13
C GLY A 222 -19.96 6.14 -5.23
N THR A 223 -20.45 6.42 -6.44
CA THR A 223 -19.65 6.61 -7.65
C THR A 223 -20.19 7.81 -8.44
N PRO A 224 -19.51 8.98 -8.42
CA PRO A 224 -18.38 9.31 -7.55
C PRO A 224 -18.82 9.38 -6.07
N ALA A 225 -17.90 9.07 -5.16
CA ALA A 225 -18.20 9.01 -3.75
C ALA A 225 -18.57 10.37 -3.15
N LYS A 226 -19.43 10.37 -2.14
CA LYS A 226 -19.87 11.54 -1.38
C LYS A 226 -19.98 11.19 0.11
N ILE A 227 -19.92 12.20 0.98
CA ILE A 227 -20.24 12.02 2.40
C ILE A 227 -21.74 11.73 2.51
N ILE A 228 -22.10 10.58 3.06
CA ILE A 228 -23.50 10.16 3.27
C ILE A 228 -23.90 10.17 4.76
N LYS A 229 -22.92 10.17 5.67
CA LYS A 229 -23.15 10.23 7.11
C LYS A 229 -21.97 10.90 7.81
N ARG A 230 -22.27 11.67 8.85
CA ARG A 230 -21.30 12.31 9.76
C ARG A 230 -21.52 11.82 11.18
N GLY A 231 -20.51 12.00 12.04
CA GLY A 231 -20.59 11.70 13.46
C GLY A 231 -20.62 10.20 13.74
N ILE A 232 -19.74 9.45 13.08
CA ILE A 232 -19.61 8.00 13.26
C ILE A 232 -18.28 7.63 13.92
N ASN A 233 -18.24 6.40 14.44
CA ASN A 233 -17.03 5.64 14.74
C ASN A 233 -17.23 4.24 14.17
N TRP A 234 -16.15 3.48 13.99
CA TRP A 234 -16.22 2.06 13.67
C TRP A 234 -15.31 1.25 14.59
N ASP A 235 -15.51 -0.07 14.62
CA ASP A 235 -14.74 -1.01 15.43
C ASP A 235 -14.58 -2.31 14.64
N ARG A 236 -13.45 -3.00 14.80
CA ARG A 236 -13.15 -4.27 14.13
C ARG A 236 -13.95 -5.44 14.69
N ARG A 237 -14.37 -5.35 15.96
CA ARG A 237 -15.12 -6.39 16.64
C ARG A 237 -16.52 -6.49 16.04
N CYS A 238 -16.99 -7.72 15.86
CA CYS A 238 -18.39 -7.94 15.51
C CYS A 238 -19.30 -7.45 16.65
N ILE A 239 -20.56 -7.15 16.32
CA ILE A 239 -21.56 -6.57 17.24
C ILE A 239 -21.61 -7.34 18.57
N ASN A 240 -21.64 -8.68 18.52
CA ASN A 240 -21.74 -9.51 19.72
C ASN A 240 -20.51 -9.41 20.64
N LYS A 241 -19.31 -9.25 20.08
CA LYS A 241 -18.08 -9.09 20.87
C LYS A 241 -17.99 -7.68 21.45
N TYR A 242 -18.31 -6.67 20.64
CA TYR A 242 -18.32 -5.28 21.06
C TYR A 242 -19.27 -5.04 22.25
N LEU A 243 -20.50 -5.59 22.20
CA LEU A 243 -21.48 -5.41 23.26
C LEU A 243 -21.12 -6.11 24.58
N LYS A 244 -20.30 -7.17 24.54
CA LYS A 244 -19.86 -7.90 25.75
C LYS A 244 -18.69 -7.24 26.48
N GLU A 245 -17.88 -6.47 25.76
CA GLU A 245 -16.62 -5.88 26.23
C GLU A 245 -16.71 -4.36 26.42
N LYS A 246 -17.93 -3.83 26.54
CA LYS A 246 -18.17 -2.39 26.68
C LYS A 246 -18.15 -1.94 28.14
#